data_AF-A0ABD6AAL2-F1
#
_entry.id   AF-A0ABD6AAL2-F1
#
_cell.length_a   1.000
_cell.length_b   1.000
_cell.length_c   1.000
_cell.angle_alpha   90.00
_cell.angle_beta   90.00
_cell.angle_gamma   90.00
#
_symmetry.space_group_name_H-M   'P 1'
#
loop_
_entity.id
_entity.type
_entity.pdbx_description
1 polymer ?
#
loop_
_entity_poly.entity_id
_entity_poly.type
_entity_poly.pdbx_seq_one_letter_code
_entity_poly.pdbx_strand_id
1 'polypeptide(L)'
;MRAVVSNGPEEPMTVEEVDPPECDPDGVVVETEACGVCRSDWHAWKGDWSWIGLMMSPGLIFGHEPCGTVVEVGGEVSRPVDTMVTDEREFYGSYGMPPHEYEEIFSMMEAGRLDPGRIVSETIPLSAVPDTVASMGDYETVGTPVCDSF
;
A
#
# COMPACT_ATOMS: atom_id res chain seq x y z
N MET A 1 3.40 3.67 -17.25
CA MET A 1 2.94 2.56 -16.39
C MET A 1 1.45 2.72 -16.19
N ARG A 2 0.73 1.63 -15.87
CA ARG A 2 -0.72 1.71 -15.61
C ARG A 2 -0.99 1.91 -14.14
N ALA A 3 -2.00 2.69 -13.82
CA ALA A 3 -2.40 2.98 -12.45
C ALA A 3 -3.91 3.18 -12.33
N VAL A 4 -4.47 2.92 -11.15
CA VAL A 4 -5.83 3.36 -10.80
C VAL A 4 -5.74 4.80 -10.29
N VAL A 5 -6.46 5.71 -10.95
CA VAL A 5 -6.47 7.13 -10.68
C VAL A 5 -7.84 7.55 -10.15
N SER A 6 -7.83 8.30 -9.05
CA SER A 6 -9.00 8.91 -8.45
C SER A 6 -9.48 10.12 -9.24
N ASN A 7 -10.79 10.20 -9.52
CA ASN A 7 -11.43 11.38 -10.09
C ASN A 7 -12.07 12.29 -9.03
N GLY A 8 -11.93 11.96 -7.75
CA GLY A 8 -12.53 12.67 -6.62
C GLY A 8 -13.35 11.74 -5.72
N PRO A 9 -13.89 12.26 -4.60
CA PRO A 9 -14.75 11.48 -3.70
C PRO A 9 -16.00 11.01 -4.43
N GLU A 10 -16.34 9.72 -4.28
CA GLU A 10 -17.50 9.06 -4.90
C GLU A 10 -17.57 9.09 -6.44
N GLU A 11 -16.60 9.71 -7.10
CA GLU A 11 -16.47 9.69 -8.56
C GLU A 11 -15.82 8.37 -9.01
N PRO A 12 -16.24 7.78 -10.14
CA PRO A 12 -15.66 6.55 -10.64
C PRO A 12 -14.14 6.67 -10.83
N MET A 13 -13.37 5.73 -10.30
CA MET A 13 -11.94 5.67 -10.55
C MET A 13 -11.65 5.09 -11.94
N THR A 14 -10.54 5.50 -12.54
CA THR A 14 -10.15 5.12 -13.90
C THR A 14 -8.80 4.44 -13.92
N VAL A 15 -8.61 3.50 -14.83
CA VAL A 15 -7.27 2.96 -15.11
C VAL A 15 -6.64 3.78 -16.23
N GLU A 16 -5.49 4.37 -15.95
CA GLU A 16 -4.82 5.32 -16.84
C GLU A 16 -3.36 4.91 -17.09
N GLU A 17 -2.84 5.34 -18.23
CA GLU A 17 -1.40 5.34 -18.49
C GLU A 17 -0.79 6.61 -17.90
N VAL A 18 0.15 6.45 -16.97
CA VAL A 18 0.84 7.53 -16.27
C VAL A 18 2.35 7.38 -16.44
N ASP A 19 3.09 8.48 -16.32
CA ASP A 19 4.54 8.44 -16.31
C ASP A 19 5.05 7.68 -15.07
N PRO A 20 6.13 6.88 -15.20
CA PRO A 20 6.76 6.28 -14.03
C PRO A 20 7.31 7.38 -13.09
N PRO A 21 7.30 7.15 -11.77
CA PRO A 21 7.80 8.13 -10.82
C PRO A 21 9.31 8.34 -10.99
N GLU A 22 9.76 9.58 -10.80
CA GLU A 22 11.18 9.88 -10.63
C GLU A 22 11.60 9.51 -9.20
N CYS A 23 12.83 9.02 -9.03
CA CYS A 23 13.37 8.71 -7.70
C CYS A 23 13.90 9.99 -7.04
N ASP A 24 13.18 10.51 -6.06
CA ASP A 24 13.63 11.65 -5.26
C ASP A 24 14.93 11.34 -4.50
N PRO A 25 15.78 12.34 -4.18
CA PRO A 25 17.08 12.12 -3.52
C PRO A 25 17.02 11.37 -2.18
N ASP A 26 15.91 11.46 -1.45
CA ASP A 26 15.61 10.77 -0.20
C ASP A 26 14.53 9.69 -0.36
N GLY A 27 14.17 9.35 -1.60
CA GLY A 27 13.14 8.40 -1.98
C GLY A 27 13.66 7.04 -2.44
N VAL A 28 12.70 6.16 -2.71
CA VAL A 28 12.90 4.85 -3.35
C VAL A 28 11.82 4.63 -4.38
N VAL A 29 12.15 3.95 -5.48
CA VAL A 29 11.16 3.47 -6.46
C VAL A 29 11.02 1.96 -6.31
N VAL A 30 9.77 1.51 -6.20
CA VAL A 30 9.40 0.11 -6.04
C VAL A 30 8.63 -0.34 -7.27
N GLU A 31 9.14 -1.36 -7.95
CA GLU A 31 8.36 -2.11 -8.94
C GLU A 31 7.36 -2.97 -8.18
N THR A 32 6.09 -2.58 -8.24
CA THR A 32 5.00 -3.22 -7.49
C THR A 32 4.64 -4.55 -8.16
N GLU A 33 4.64 -5.62 -7.38
CA GLU A 33 4.29 -6.98 -7.83
C GLU A 33 2.88 -7.37 -7.39
N ALA A 34 2.44 -6.90 -6.23
CA ALA A 34 1.06 -7.02 -5.79
C ALA A 34 0.66 -5.88 -4.87
N CYS A 35 -0.64 -5.62 -4.75
CA CYS A 35 -1.19 -4.65 -3.81
C CYS A 35 -2.54 -5.14 -3.27
N GLY A 36 -2.69 -5.14 -1.94
CA GLY A 36 -3.98 -5.43 -1.30
C GLY A 36 -5.01 -4.35 -1.60
N VAL A 37 -6.26 -4.76 -1.84
CA VAL A 37 -7.40 -3.84 -1.93
C VAL A 37 -8.10 -3.84 -0.58
N CYS A 38 -7.92 -2.76 0.18
CA CYS A 38 -8.36 -2.68 1.57
C CYS A 38 -9.62 -1.84 1.72
N ARG A 39 -10.37 -2.08 2.81
CA ARG A 39 -11.59 -1.31 3.09
C ARG A 39 -11.31 0.17 3.35
N SER A 40 -10.12 0.52 3.82
CA SER A 40 -9.65 1.91 3.94
C SER A 40 -9.63 2.62 2.59
N ASP A 41 -9.34 1.93 1.48
CA ASP A 41 -9.40 2.51 0.13
C ASP A 41 -10.84 2.96 -0.20
N TRP A 42 -11.83 2.13 0.13
CA TRP A 42 -13.24 2.50 -0.02
C TRP A 42 -13.63 3.68 0.87
N HIS A 43 -13.24 3.69 2.14
CA HIS A 43 -13.56 4.82 3.02
C HIS A 43 -12.89 6.12 2.60
N ALA A 44 -11.66 6.05 2.08
CA ALA A 44 -11.00 7.19 1.44
C ALA A 44 -11.84 7.67 0.25
N TRP A 45 -12.21 6.76 -0.65
CA TRP A 45 -13.07 7.05 -1.81
C TRP A 45 -14.43 7.65 -1.43
N LYS A 46 -15.06 7.20 -0.34
CA LYS A 46 -16.31 7.77 0.19
C LYS A 46 -16.14 9.14 0.86
N GLY A 47 -14.91 9.61 1.07
CA GLY A 47 -14.61 10.89 1.72
C GLY A 47 -14.73 10.87 3.24
N ASP A 48 -14.82 9.70 3.86
CA ASP A 48 -15.02 9.53 5.31
C ASP A 48 -13.84 10.07 6.14
N TRP A 49 -12.69 10.30 5.51
CA TRP A 49 -11.44 10.70 6.16
C TRP A 49 -11.17 12.22 6.04
N SER A 50 -12.10 12.97 5.45
CA SER A 50 -12.00 14.42 5.24
C SER A 50 -11.80 15.22 6.54
N TRP A 51 -12.35 14.75 7.67
CA TRP A 51 -12.22 15.40 8.98
C TRP A 51 -10.82 15.35 9.59
N ILE A 52 -9.95 14.43 9.13
CA ILE A 52 -8.51 14.39 9.47
C ILE A 52 -7.61 14.91 8.36
N GLY A 53 -8.19 15.54 7.33
CA GLY A 53 -7.44 16.11 6.21
C GLY A 53 -6.96 15.09 5.17
N LEU A 54 -7.37 13.83 5.28
CA LEU A 54 -7.13 12.80 4.28
C LEU A 54 -8.32 12.78 3.32
N MET A 55 -8.21 13.55 2.24
CA MET A 55 -9.26 13.63 1.23
C MET A 55 -8.73 13.18 -0.12
N MET A 56 -9.58 12.44 -0.83
CA MET A 56 -9.38 12.10 -2.22
C MET A 56 -9.30 13.36 -3.06
N SER A 57 -8.14 13.58 -3.67
CA SER A 57 -7.96 14.62 -4.66
C SER A 57 -8.02 13.98 -6.06
N PRO A 58 -8.61 14.66 -7.06
CA PRO A 58 -8.48 14.23 -8.44
C PRO A 58 -7.00 14.08 -8.82
N GLY A 59 -6.67 12.97 -9.50
CA GLY A 59 -5.29 12.63 -9.88
C GLY A 59 -4.51 11.79 -8.86
N LEU A 60 -5.09 11.49 -7.68
CA LEU A 60 -4.44 10.60 -6.71
C LEU A 60 -4.35 9.16 -7.25
N ILE A 61 -3.16 8.56 -7.22
CA ILE A 61 -2.94 7.15 -7.54
C ILE A 61 -3.28 6.28 -6.32
N PHE A 62 -4.05 5.20 -6.54
CA PHE A 62 -4.58 4.32 -5.49
C PHE A 62 -3.66 3.17 -5.06
N GLY A 63 -3.90 2.66 -3.84
CA GLY A 63 -3.21 1.53 -3.23
C GLY A 63 -2.24 1.92 -2.12
N HIS A 64 -2.36 1.29 -0.95
CA HIS A 64 -1.51 1.56 0.22
C HIS A 64 -0.99 0.28 0.90
N GLU A 65 -1.28 -0.89 0.34
CA GLU A 65 -0.76 -2.19 0.81
C GLU A 65 0.12 -2.88 -0.27
N PRO A 66 1.14 -2.19 -0.85
CA PRO A 66 1.95 -2.77 -1.92
C PRO A 66 3.00 -3.75 -1.37
N CYS A 67 3.37 -4.73 -2.20
CA CYS A 67 4.61 -5.46 -2.11
C CYS A 67 5.31 -5.48 -3.48
N GLY A 68 6.64 -5.50 -3.47
CA GLY A 68 7.41 -5.51 -4.70
C GLY A 68 8.91 -5.36 -4.47
N THR A 69 9.63 -5.09 -5.56
CA THR A 69 11.08 -4.99 -5.57
C THR A 69 11.54 -3.54 -5.64
N VAL A 70 12.48 -3.15 -4.79
CA VAL A 70 13.14 -1.84 -4.91
C VAL A 70 14.02 -1.84 -6.16
N VAL A 71 13.73 -0.95 -7.12
CA VAL A 71 14.45 -0.84 -8.40
C VAL A 71 15.36 0.39 -8.49
N GLU A 72 15.09 1.42 -7.68
CA GLU A 72 15.91 2.61 -7.59
C GLU A 72 15.91 3.18 -6.16
N VAL A 73 17.03 3.78 -5.75
CA VAL A 73 17.17 4.49 -4.47
C VAL A 73 17.87 5.82 -4.75
N GLY A 74 17.32 6.93 -4.27
CA GLY A 74 17.81 8.26 -4.63
C GLY A 74 19.09 8.67 -3.92
N GLY A 75 19.35 8.15 -2.72
CA GLY A 75 20.56 8.48 -1.95
C GLY A 75 20.33 8.66 -0.44
N GLU A 76 21.20 9.47 0.18
CA GLU A 76 21.30 9.66 1.63
C GLU A 76 20.14 10.51 2.19
N VAL A 77 19.40 9.95 3.14
CA VAL A 77 18.42 10.71 3.94
C VAL A 77 19.18 11.57 4.95
N SER A 78 19.06 12.90 4.82
CA SER A 78 19.65 13.84 5.79
C SER A 78 19.07 13.62 7.19
N ARG A 79 19.96 13.58 8.17
CA ARG A 79 19.68 13.19 9.56
C ARG A 79 20.20 14.32 10.45
N PRO A 80 19.38 14.93 11.33
CA PRO A 80 19.81 16.04 12.19
C PRO A 80 20.73 15.54 13.30
N VAL A 81 22.00 15.23 12.97
CA VAL A 81 23.00 14.59 13.85
C VAL A 81 23.18 15.35 15.17
N ASP A 82 23.14 16.68 15.11
CA ASP A 82 23.19 17.56 16.28
C ASP A 82 22.05 17.29 17.28
N THR A 83 20.84 17.10 16.76
CA THR A 83 19.66 16.73 17.56
C THR A 83 19.78 15.30 18.08
N MET A 84 20.35 14.38 17.30
CA MET A 84 20.54 12.99 17.75
C MET A 84 21.49 12.90 18.94
N VAL A 85 22.60 13.64 18.88
CA VAL A 85 23.61 13.66 19.93
C VAL A 85 23.11 14.40 21.16
N THR A 86 22.43 15.54 20.99
CA THR A 86 21.96 16.36 22.12
C THR A 86 20.86 15.66 22.93
N ASP A 87 19.95 14.98 22.23
CA ASP A 87 18.78 14.35 22.85
C ASP A 87 18.96 12.82 23.04
N GLU A 88 20.15 12.28 22.77
CA GLU A 88 20.45 10.83 22.81
C GLU A 88 19.40 9.98 22.05
N ARG A 89 18.99 10.44 20.85
CA ARG A 89 17.90 9.83 20.08
C ARG A 89 18.38 8.56 19.35
N GLU A 90 17.57 7.51 19.44
CA GLU A 90 17.69 6.31 18.63
C GLU A 90 16.69 6.37 17.47
N PHE A 91 17.10 5.95 16.27
CA PHE A 91 16.21 5.84 15.12
C PHE A 91 15.86 4.40 14.85
N TYR A 92 14.57 4.10 15.01
CA TYR A 92 13.95 2.87 14.55
C TYR A 92 13.24 3.19 13.24
N GLY A 93 13.58 2.51 12.15
CA GLY A 93 12.76 2.56 10.93
C GLY A 93 11.41 1.88 11.19
N SER A 94 10.40 2.16 10.36
CA SER A 94 9.23 1.28 10.32
C SER A 94 9.60 0.03 9.53
N TYR A 95 9.98 -1.01 10.25
CA TYR A 95 9.77 -2.38 9.79
C TYR A 95 8.33 -2.72 10.16
N GLY A 96 7.55 -3.36 9.30
CA GLY A 96 6.19 -3.81 9.60
C GLY A 96 6.14 -4.73 10.84
N MET A 97 5.98 -6.04 10.66
CA MET A 97 6.22 -6.95 11.79
C MET A 97 7.69 -6.86 12.22
N PRO A 98 7.98 -6.93 13.53
CA PRO A 98 9.36 -6.92 14.01
C PRO A 98 10.14 -8.08 13.37
N PRO A 99 11.37 -7.86 12.85
CA PRO A 99 12.15 -8.91 12.20
C PRO A 99 12.34 -10.19 13.03
N HIS A 100 12.34 -10.07 14.36
CA HIS A 100 12.49 -11.20 15.27
C HIS A 100 11.23 -12.06 15.42
N GLU A 101 10.06 -11.58 14.96
CA GLU A 101 8.82 -12.37 14.96
C GLU A 101 8.64 -13.19 13.67
N TYR A 102 9.39 -12.87 12.61
CA TYR A 102 9.29 -13.61 11.34
C TYR A 102 9.70 -15.08 11.47
N GLU A 103 10.69 -15.40 12.28
CA GLU A 103 11.12 -16.78 12.48
C GLU A 103 10.02 -17.64 13.11
N GLU A 104 9.27 -17.09 14.08
CA GLU A 104 8.15 -17.78 14.69
C GLU A 104 6.99 -17.95 13.71
N ILE A 105 6.68 -16.92 12.92
CA ILE A 105 5.66 -16.96 11.88
C ILE A 105 5.98 -18.00 10.82
N PHE A 106 7.22 -18.01 10.30
CA PHE A 106 7.66 -19.01 9.33
C PHE A 106 7.64 -20.40 9.93
N SER A 107 8.04 -20.57 11.20
CA SER A 107 7.92 -21.85 11.91
C SER A 107 6.46 -22.31 12.02
N MET A 108 5.52 -21.40 12.30
CA MET A 108 4.09 -21.71 12.30
C MET A 108 3.57 -22.07 10.90
N MET A 109 4.07 -21.43 9.85
CA MET A 109 3.73 -21.75 8.45
C MET A 109 4.26 -23.12 8.04
N GLU A 110 5.54 -23.42 8.32
CA GLU A 110 6.15 -24.72 8.05
C GLU A 110 5.44 -25.86 8.80
N ALA A 111 5.02 -25.60 10.04
CA ALA A 111 4.23 -26.55 10.83
C ALA A 111 2.77 -26.66 10.39
N GLY A 112 2.32 -25.88 9.38
CA GLY A 112 0.94 -25.85 8.91
C GLY A 112 -0.05 -25.27 9.91
N ARG A 113 0.43 -24.55 10.94
CA ARG A 113 -0.39 -23.90 11.97
C ARG A 113 -0.90 -22.53 11.52
N LEU A 114 -0.22 -21.91 10.56
CA LEU A 114 -0.57 -20.63 9.98
C LEU A 114 -0.50 -20.72 8.45
N ASP A 115 -1.52 -20.21 7.78
CA ASP A 115 -1.59 -20.16 6.31
C ASP A 115 -2.10 -18.76 5.92
N PRO A 116 -1.20 -17.77 5.80
CA PRO A 116 -1.57 -16.39 5.50
C PRO A 116 -2.28 -16.26 4.16
N GLY A 117 -2.02 -17.16 3.21
CA GLY A 117 -2.67 -17.17 1.89
C GLY A 117 -4.19 -17.28 1.97
N ARG A 118 -4.75 -17.78 3.07
CA ARG A 118 -6.21 -17.85 3.29
C ARG A 118 -6.87 -16.49 3.48
N ILE A 119 -6.10 -15.44 3.79
CA ILE A 119 -6.65 -14.09 3.85
C ILE A 119 -6.85 -13.54 2.43
N VAL A 120 -6.06 -13.99 1.46
CA VAL A 120 -6.23 -13.62 0.06
C VAL A 120 -7.47 -14.31 -0.47
N SER A 121 -8.51 -13.55 -0.70
CA SER A 121 -9.81 -14.08 -1.14
C SER A 121 -9.79 -14.44 -2.62
N GLU A 122 -9.13 -13.61 -3.40
CA GLU A 122 -8.97 -13.72 -4.84
C GLU A 122 -7.80 -12.84 -5.30
N THR A 123 -7.27 -13.13 -6.49
CA THR A 123 -6.40 -12.19 -7.20
C THR A 123 -7.12 -11.59 -8.38
N ILE A 124 -6.92 -10.29 -8.60
CA ILE A 124 -7.64 -9.51 -9.60
C ILE A 124 -6.66 -8.71 -10.47
N PRO A 125 -7.00 -8.45 -11.74
CA PRO A 125 -6.23 -7.52 -12.55
C PRO A 125 -6.48 -6.06 -12.12
N LEU A 126 -5.55 -5.16 -12.42
CA LEU A 126 -5.66 -3.73 -12.17
C LEU A 126 -6.98 -3.13 -12.68
N SER A 127 -7.49 -3.63 -13.81
CA SER A 127 -8.76 -3.19 -14.40
C SER A 127 -10.00 -3.46 -13.54
N ALA A 128 -9.93 -4.42 -12.60
CA ALA A 128 -11.05 -4.78 -11.72
C ALA A 128 -11.00 -4.05 -10.37
N VAL A 129 -9.90 -3.37 -10.05
CA VAL A 129 -9.74 -2.66 -8.77
C VAL A 129 -10.82 -1.59 -8.55
N PRO A 130 -11.19 -0.74 -9.54
CA PRO A 130 -12.25 0.26 -9.32
C PRO A 130 -13.59 -0.35 -8.89
N ASP A 131 -14.03 -1.40 -9.58
CA ASP A 131 -15.28 -2.11 -9.28
C ASP A 131 -15.21 -2.84 -7.94
N THR A 132 -14.04 -3.42 -7.63
CA THR A 132 -13.80 -4.11 -6.35
C THR A 132 -13.88 -3.16 -5.17
N VAL A 133 -13.30 -1.96 -5.27
CA VAL A 133 -13.43 -0.93 -4.24
C VAL A 133 -14.89 -0.51 -4.14
N ALA A 134 -15.56 -0.20 -5.25
CA ALA A 134 -16.94 0.28 -5.24
C ALA A 134 -17.93 -0.72 -4.59
N SER A 135 -17.74 -2.02 -4.82
CA SER A 135 -18.59 -3.09 -4.28
C SER A 135 -18.40 -3.34 -2.78
N MET A 136 -17.33 -2.83 -2.17
CA MET A 136 -17.13 -3.00 -0.72
C MET A 136 -18.31 -2.45 0.08
N GLY A 137 -19.03 -1.45 -0.43
CA GLY A 137 -20.26 -0.94 0.16
C GLY A 137 -21.33 -2.01 0.47
N ASP A 138 -21.28 -3.16 -0.19
CA ASP A 138 -22.27 -4.24 -0.07
C ASP A 138 -21.98 -5.21 1.09
N TYR A 139 -20.82 -5.09 1.74
CA TYR A 139 -20.38 -5.91 2.89
C TYR A 139 -20.30 -7.43 2.61
N GLU A 140 -20.16 -7.82 1.34
CA GLU A 140 -20.01 -9.22 0.93
C GLU A 140 -18.54 -9.66 0.82
N THR A 141 -17.58 -8.74 0.83
CA THR A 141 -16.14 -9.04 0.75
C THR A 141 -15.68 -9.82 1.99
N VAL A 142 -15.14 -11.02 1.78
CA VAL A 142 -14.55 -11.87 2.81
C VAL A 142 -13.07 -12.07 2.48
N GLY A 143 -12.17 -11.65 3.36
CA GLY A 143 -10.72 -11.63 3.08
C GLY A 143 -10.30 -10.36 2.34
N THR A 144 -9.15 -10.43 1.69
CA THR A 144 -8.51 -9.32 0.98
C THR A 144 -8.33 -9.70 -0.50
N PRO A 145 -9.04 -9.05 -1.44
CA PRO A 145 -8.71 -9.11 -2.85
C PRO A 145 -7.31 -8.51 -3.07
N VAL A 146 -6.50 -9.15 -3.92
CA VAL A 146 -5.14 -8.70 -4.21
C VAL A 146 -4.99 -8.41 -5.69
N CYS A 147 -4.56 -7.19 -6.04
CA CYS A 147 -4.16 -6.86 -7.40
C CYS A 147 -2.75 -7.38 -7.66
N ASP A 148 -2.56 -8.31 -8.59
CA ASP A 148 -1.26 -8.93 -8.92
C ASP A 148 -0.88 -8.80 -10.41
N SER A 149 -1.65 -8.02 -11.18
CA SER A 149 -1.43 -7.80 -12.61
C SER A 149 -1.68 -6.35 -12.97
N PHE A 150 -0.61 -5.63 -13.33
CA PHE A 150 -0.58 -4.18 -13.60
C PHE A 150 -0.51 -3.86 -15.10
#